data_AF-F9WZL8-F1
#
_entry.id   AF-F9WZL8-F1
#
_cell.length_a   1.000
_cell.length_b   1.000
_cell.length_c   1.000
_cell.angle_alpha   90.00
_cell.angle_beta   90.00
_cell.angle_gamma   90.00
#
_symmetry.space_group_name_H-M   'P 1'
#
loop_
_entity.id
_entity.type
_entity.pdbx_description
1 polymer ?
#
loop_
_entity_poly.entity_id
_entity_poly.type
_entity_poly.pdbx_seq_one_letter_code
_entity_poly.pdbx_strand_id
1 'polypeptide(L)'
;MKSRLQRFHGGVDENLKNAWLDGKVTGRTAVVLRTWNQFEYTGNQKAWLRTLATELALDTGGKYQLFLLVDVKDGELDLNDDKTHAEVLEKSVPEEFRDMTLLWNEKMVKEWFPKVDQHRAMHQMYQALQIFSYTFPEFDHIWQFEMDARLTGNAARTLDDVTTWSTSQPRKNLWERNARFYNYITLGGPPPPSRSNTTWGIGEAPDLITFSPMIDPIGSDWAYEEGGVHGFDPPASLPRRMAIVSMTRTSRRLLRLISLEQRETGNWLVSESTPETFTFLHGLKGVYAPHVVSFSFDDGKGKGLETEEMEEMVHKGPWWSRAGGSRTGFLWTHGGLPEERWKGASYFFWEGTAGNVWKGYVGGECGEAMLLHPVKGDD
;
A
#
# COMPACT_ATOMS: atom_id res chain seq x y z
N MET A 1 25.67 10.85 9.59
CA MET A 1 24.85 10.30 10.69
C MET A 1 23.96 9.25 10.05
N LYS A 2 24.21 7.95 10.28
CA LYS A 2 23.40 6.88 9.65
C LYS A 2 21.98 7.01 10.20
N SER A 3 21.01 7.33 9.35
CA SER A 3 19.64 7.58 9.77
C SER A 3 19.01 6.27 10.24
N ARG A 4 18.68 6.16 11.52
CA ARG A 4 17.93 5.04 12.11
C ARG A 4 16.52 5.49 12.42
N LEU A 5 15.60 4.54 12.52
CA LEU A 5 14.29 4.81 13.12
C LEU A 5 14.48 5.26 14.56
N GLN A 6 13.71 6.26 14.96
CA GLN A 6 13.74 6.77 16.32
C GLN A 6 13.03 5.82 17.28
N ARG A 7 13.56 5.72 18.50
CA ARG A 7 12.88 5.09 19.62
C ARG A 7 11.75 5.99 20.13
N PHE A 8 10.72 5.37 20.69
CA PHE A 8 9.70 6.10 21.42
C PHE A 8 10.31 6.89 22.58
N HIS A 9 9.89 8.13 22.76
CA HIS A 9 10.20 8.96 23.92
C HIS A 9 9.00 9.84 24.29
N GLY A 10 8.93 10.33 25.53
CA GLY A 10 7.90 11.28 25.93
C GLY A 10 7.95 12.55 25.07
N GLY A 11 6.79 13.14 24.78
CA GLY A 11 6.68 14.40 24.03
C GLY A 11 6.87 14.28 22.51
N VAL A 12 6.89 13.06 21.94
CA VAL A 12 6.93 12.83 20.48
C VAL A 12 5.83 13.63 19.76
N ASP A 13 4.62 13.69 20.35
CA ASP A 13 3.49 14.46 19.79
C ASP A 13 3.54 15.95 20.15
N GLU A 14 4.19 16.31 21.26
CA GLU A 14 4.38 17.70 21.67
C GLU A 14 5.34 18.46 20.76
N ASN A 15 6.36 17.77 20.23
CA ASN A 15 7.23 18.27 19.17
C ASN A 15 6.46 18.54 17.87
N LEU A 16 5.20 18.11 17.81
CA LEU A 16 4.30 18.17 16.66
C LEU A 16 3.00 18.93 16.98
N LYS A 17 3.02 19.87 17.93
CA LYS A 17 1.85 20.68 18.39
C LYS A 17 0.98 21.32 17.29
N ASN A 18 1.40 21.28 16.02
CA ASN A 18 0.59 21.66 14.85
C ASN A 18 0.60 20.63 13.70
N ALA A 19 0.73 19.31 13.93
CA ALA A 19 0.66 18.32 12.84
C ALA A 19 -0.76 18.12 12.27
N TRP A 20 -1.81 18.57 12.98
CA TRP A 20 -3.15 18.73 12.43
C TRP A 20 -3.23 19.85 11.37
N LEU A 21 -2.27 20.77 11.40
CA LEU A 21 -1.98 21.78 10.39
C LEU A 21 -0.72 21.34 9.62
N ASP A 22 -0.81 20.25 8.86
CA ASP A 22 0.24 19.86 7.89
C ASP A 22 0.31 20.87 6.73
N GLY A 23 0.60 22.14 7.06
CA GLY A 23 0.71 23.24 6.11
C GLY A 23 2.09 23.37 5.49
N LYS A 24 3.10 22.66 6.04
CA LYS A 24 4.46 22.67 5.51
C LYS A 24 4.63 21.51 4.52
N VAL A 25 4.20 21.76 3.30
CA VAL A 25 4.46 20.91 2.14
C VAL A 25 5.92 21.12 1.72
N THR A 26 6.73 20.06 1.81
CA THR A 26 8.13 20.06 1.39
C THR A 26 8.30 19.70 -0.08
N GLY A 27 7.30 19.06 -0.67
CA GLY A 27 7.35 18.44 -2.00
C GLY A 27 8.08 17.10 -2.03
N ARG A 28 8.61 16.62 -0.90
CA ARG A 28 9.39 15.37 -0.82
C ARG A 28 8.51 14.18 -0.53
N THR A 29 8.80 13.06 -1.17
CA THR A 29 8.09 11.78 -0.99
C THR A 29 9.09 10.67 -0.72
N ALA A 30 8.88 9.90 0.34
CA ALA A 30 9.66 8.68 0.58
C ALA A 30 9.07 7.53 -0.25
N VAL A 31 9.93 6.66 -0.78
CA VAL A 31 9.54 5.37 -1.35
C VAL A 31 10.20 4.29 -0.51
N VAL A 32 9.40 3.46 0.13
CA VAL A 32 9.85 2.46 1.11
C VAL A 32 9.56 1.07 0.56
N LEU A 33 10.60 0.25 0.46
CA LEU A 33 10.47 -1.17 0.12
C LEU A 33 10.60 -2.01 1.38
N ARG A 34 9.56 -2.81 1.65
CA ARG A 34 9.52 -3.66 2.83
C ARG A 34 10.17 -5.00 2.54
N THR A 35 11.14 -5.38 3.37
CA THR A 35 11.85 -6.65 3.27
C THR A 35 12.11 -7.25 4.65
N TRP A 36 12.76 -8.40 4.73
CA TRP A 36 13.16 -9.04 5.98
C TRP A 36 14.66 -9.38 5.99
N ASN A 37 15.20 -9.61 7.18
CA ASN A 37 16.65 -9.74 7.39
C ASN A 37 17.30 -11.01 6.79
N GLN A 38 16.51 -11.96 6.27
CA GLN A 38 16.96 -13.13 5.51
C GLN A 38 16.56 -13.07 4.02
N PHE A 39 16.15 -11.90 3.52
CA PHE A 39 15.82 -11.75 2.10
C PHE A 39 17.07 -11.91 1.23
N GLU A 40 16.95 -12.68 0.14
CA GLU A 40 18.05 -12.92 -0.79
C GLU A 40 18.02 -11.90 -1.95
N TYR A 41 19.13 -11.16 -2.10
CA TYR A 41 19.27 -10.13 -3.14
C TYR A 41 19.91 -10.72 -4.40
N THR A 42 19.09 -11.25 -5.29
CA THR A 42 19.51 -11.84 -6.56
C THR A 42 20.00 -10.78 -7.56
N GLY A 43 20.56 -11.22 -8.70
CA GLY A 43 21.09 -10.30 -9.72
C GLY A 43 20.02 -9.31 -10.21
N ASN A 44 18.84 -9.83 -10.53
CA ASN A 44 17.70 -9.04 -10.99
C ASN A 44 17.13 -8.13 -9.90
N GLN A 45 17.03 -8.60 -8.65
CA GLN A 45 16.63 -7.75 -7.52
C GLN A 45 17.59 -6.55 -7.36
N LYS A 46 18.90 -6.78 -7.42
CA LYS A 46 19.89 -5.68 -7.34
C LYS A 46 19.78 -4.72 -8.53
N ALA A 47 19.57 -5.23 -9.75
CA ALA A 47 19.39 -4.42 -10.94
C ALA A 47 18.11 -3.55 -10.84
N TRP A 48 17.02 -4.14 -10.34
CA TRP A 48 15.79 -3.43 -10.06
C TRP A 48 16.01 -2.31 -9.03
N LEU A 49 16.75 -2.58 -7.94
CA LEU A 49 16.96 -1.61 -6.85
C LEU A 49 17.79 -0.41 -7.34
N ARG A 50 18.80 -0.69 -8.19
CA ARG A 50 19.59 0.35 -8.85
C ARG A 50 18.76 1.19 -9.81
N THR A 51 17.82 0.55 -10.53
CA THR A 51 16.89 1.24 -11.41
C THR A 51 16.02 2.20 -10.61
N LEU A 52 15.40 1.72 -9.53
CA LEU A 52 14.62 2.60 -8.64
C LEU A 52 15.43 3.72 -8.02
N ALA A 53 16.65 3.44 -7.54
CA ALA A 53 17.50 4.49 -6.97
C ALA A 53 17.82 5.57 -8.01
N THR A 54 18.09 5.17 -9.26
CA THR A 54 18.36 6.08 -10.36
C THR A 54 17.13 6.90 -10.72
N GLU A 55 16.02 6.24 -11.05
CA GLU A 55 14.82 6.91 -11.54
C GLU A 55 14.13 7.76 -10.47
N LEU A 56 14.06 7.26 -9.22
CA LEU A 56 13.40 7.99 -8.15
C LEU A 56 14.30 9.06 -7.56
N ALA A 57 15.52 8.72 -7.11
CA ALA A 57 16.31 9.67 -6.35
C ALA A 57 17.14 10.61 -7.25
N LEU A 58 17.82 10.07 -8.26
CA LEU A 58 18.74 10.84 -9.09
C LEU A 58 18.00 11.67 -10.15
N ASP A 59 17.14 11.05 -10.94
CA ASP A 59 16.47 11.71 -12.07
C ASP A 59 15.49 12.80 -11.61
N THR A 60 14.89 12.65 -10.42
CA THR A 60 13.96 13.65 -9.87
C THR A 60 14.62 14.73 -9.02
N GLY A 61 15.96 14.71 -8.90
CA GLY A 61 16.69 15.69 -8.09
C GLY A 61 16.35 15.61 -6.59
N GLY A 62 16.08 14.41 -6.07
CA GLY A 62 15.77 14.18 -4.65
C GLY A 62 14.33 14.48 -4.22
N LYS A 63 13.41 14.68 -5.18
CA LYS A 63 11.95 14.74 -4.90
C LYS A 63 11.48 13.43 -4.27
N TYR A 64 11.89 12.30 -4.84
CA TYR A 64 11.76 11.01 -4.18
C TYR A 64 13.05 10.63 -3.46
N GLN A 65 12.92 9.90 -2.36
CA GLN A 65 14.04 9.22 -1.71
C GLN A 65 13.66 7.78 -1.42
N LEU A 66 14.51 6.85 -1.87
CA LEU A 66 14.32 5.42 -1.70
C LEU A 66 14.86 4.96 -0.34
N PHE A 67 14.12 4.06 0.30
CA PHE A 67 14.49 3.40 1.55
C PHE A 67 14.18 1.90 1.50
N LEU A 68 15.02 1.10 2.13
CA LEU A 68 14.71 -0.29 2.50
C LEU A 68 14.28 -0.32 3.95
N LEU A 69 13.14 -0.93 4.24
CA LEU A 69 12.63 -1.13 5.58
C LEU A 69 12.68 -2.62 5.92
N VAL A 70 13.71 -3.02 6.65
CA VAL A 70 14.05 -4.42 6.93
C VAL A 70 13.46 -4.84 8.27
N ASP A 71 12.51 -5.76 8.23
CA ASP A 71 11.98 -6.46 9.40
C ASP A 71 13.00 -7.50 9.89
N VAL A 72 13.59 -7.26 11.06
CA VAL A 72 14.49 -8.17 11.74
C VAL A 72 13.65 -9.12 12.58
N LYS A 73 13.54 -10.38 12.13
CA LYS A 73 12.68 -11.40 12.73
C LYS A 73 13.08 -11.79 14.16
N ASP A 74 14.33 -11.52 14.54
CA ASP A 74 14.75 -11.66 15.93
C ASP A 74 14.29 -10.43 16.73
N GLY A 75 13.18 -10.62 17.45
CA GLY A 75 12.56 -9.58 18.26
C GLY A 75 13.36 -9.19 19.50
N GLU A 76 14.35 -9.96 19.94
CA GLU A 76 15.07 -9.68 21.18
C GLU A 76 16.29 -8.77 20.97
N LEU A 77 16.80 -8.70 19.74
CA LEU A 77 17.94 -7.86 19.38
C LEU A 77 17.68 -6.39 19.71
N ASP A 78 18.67 -5.77 20.37
CA ASP A 78 18.66 -4.33 20.59
C ASP A 78 19.25 -3.62 19.37
N LEU A 79 18.37 -3.22 18.45
CA LEU A 79 18.76 -2.45 17.25
C LEU A 79 19.25 -1.03 17.57
N ASN A 80 19.19 -0.58 18.83
CA ASN A 80 19.78 0.69 19.25
C ASN A 80 21.28 0.58 19.50
N ASP A 81 21.77 -0.62 19.85
CA ASP A 81 23.20 -0.86 20.01
C ASP A 81 23.91 -0.75 18.66
N ASP A 82 24.90 0.14 18.57
CA ASP A 82 25.59 0.47 17.33
C ASP A 82 26.24 -0.75 16.69
N LYS A 83 26.81 -1.63 17.52
CA LYS A 83 27.48 -2.85 17.07
C LYS A 83 26.46 -3.85 16.53
N THR A 84 25.41 -4.14 17.29
CA THR A 84 24.32 -5.05 16.89
C THR A 84 23.66 -4.56 15.60
N HIS A 85 23.35 -3.26 15.50
CA HIS A 85 22.78 -2.69 14.29
C HIS A 85 23.71 -2.84 13.08
N ALA A 86 25.01 -2.57 13.24
CA ALA A 86 25.97 -2.70 12.15
C ALA A 86 26.09 -4.16 11.68
N GLU A 87 26.19 -5.12 12.62
CA GLU A 87 26.28 -6.55 12.32
C GLU A 87 25.06 -7.07 11.57
N VAL A 88 23.85 -6.71 12.01
CA VAL A 88 22.60 -7.09 11.33
C VAL A 88 22.54 -6.46 9.93
N LEU A 89 22.85 -5.18 9.80
CA LEU A 89 22.84 -4.48 8.52
C LEU A 89 23.82 -5.10 7.52
N GLU A 90 25.04 -5.41 7.97
CA GLU A 90 26.09 -5.99 7.13
C GLU A 90 25.73 -7.39 6.64
N LYS A 91 25.13 -8.20 7.51
CA LYS A 91 24.70 -9.56 7.20
C LYS A 91 23.47 -9.61 6.29
N SER A 92 22.54 -8.66 6.45
CA SER A 92 21.23 -8.72 5.81
C SER A 92 21.14 -7.94 4.50
N VAL A 93 22.00 -6.94 4.26
CA VAL A 93 21.86 -6.06 3.10
C VAL A 93 23.21 -5.90 2.37
N PRO A 94 23.24 -6.03 1.03
CA PRO A 94 24.42 -5.74 0.21
C PRO A 94 24.98 -4.34 0.47
N GLU A 95 26.32 -4.22 0.45
CA GLU A 95 27.03 -2.98 0.79
C GLU A 95 26.47 -1.73 0.10
N GLU A 96 26.16 -1.84 -1.19
CA GLU A 96 25.64 -0.75 -2.04
C GLU A 96 24.28 -0.17 -1.60
N PHE A 97 23.53 -0.86 -0.74
CA PHE A 97 22.18 -0.45 -0.30
C PHE A 97 22.09 -0.14 1.20
N ARG A 98 23.18 -0.30 1.95
CA ARG A 98 23.17 -0.16 3.42
C ARG A 98 22.84 1.26 3.87
N ASP A 99 23.24 2.28 3.12
CA ASP A 99 23.01 3.69 3.47
C ASP A 99 21.55 4.14 3.30
N MET A 100 20.75 3.40 2.53
CA MET A 100 19.31 3.63 2.40
C MET A 100 18.46 2.67 3.24
N THR A 101 19.07 1.90 4.14
CA THR A 101 18.36 0.87 4.92
C THR A 101 18.02 1.33 6.33
N LEU A 102 16.80 1.01 6.74
CA LEU A 102 16.26 1.17 8.08
C LEU A 102 15.90 -0.20 8.64
N LEU A 103 16.42 -0.53 9.82
CA LEU A 103 16.10 -1.76 10.53
C LEU A 103 14.98 -1.51 11.54
N TRP A 104 14.08 -2.48 11.70
CA TRP A 104 13.10 -2.50 12.77
C TRP A 104 12.83 -3.94 13.23
N ASN A 105 12.27 -4.11 14.42
CA ASN A 105 11.84 -5.41 14.94
C ASN A 105 10.62 -5.26 15.84
N GLU A 106 10.08 -6.41 16.29
CA GLU A 106 8.88 -6.45 17.12
C GLU A 106 9.05 -5.71 18.46
N LYS A 107 10.24 -5.76 19.08
CA LYS A 107 10.54 -5.04 20.32
C LYS A 107 10.44 -3.53 20.14
N MET A 108 10.99 -2.98 19.06
CA MET A 108 10.90 -1.54 18.78
C MET A 108 9.45 -1.07 18.61
N VAL A 109 8.63 -1.80 17.85
CA VAL A 109 7.22 -1.42 17.67
C VAL A 109 6.39 -1.64 18.94
N LYS A 110 6.68 -2.66 19.74
CA LYS A 110 6.05 -2.87 21.07
C LYS A 110 6.31 -1.71 22.02
N GLU A 111 7.54 -1.22 22.07
CA GLU A 111 7.88 -0.04 22.88
C GLU A 111 7.12 1.21 22.42
N TRP A 112 6.87 1.35 21.12
CA TRP A 112 6.12 2.46 20.57
C TRP A 112 4.60 2.32 20.78
N PHE A 113 4.06 1.10 20.69
CA PHE A 113 2.62 0.81 20.71
C PHE A 113 2.25 -0.12 21.88
N PRO A 114 2.48 0.25 23.14
CA PRO A 114 2.36 -0.66 24.28
C PRO A 114 0.92 -1.14 24.58
N LYS A 115 -0.10 -0.49 24.01
CA LYS A 115 -1.51 -0.86 24.19
C LYS A 115 -2.05 -1.78 23.09
N VAL A 116 -1.32 -1.91 21.99
CA VAL A 116 -1.69 -2.82 20.90
C VAL A 116 -1.18 -4.21 21.26
N ASP A 117 -1.98 -5.24 21.06
CA ASP A 117 -1.64 -6.64 21.39
C ASP A 117 -1.06 -7.43 20.18
N GLN A 118 -0.96 -6.78 19.02
CA GLN A 118 -0.48 -7.35 17.76
C GLN A 118 0.60 -6.47 17.12
N HIS A 119 1.70 -7.09 16.66
CA HIS A 119 2.85 -6.38 16.07
C HIS A 119 3.49 -7.11 14.89
N ARG A 120 2.96 -8.27 14.49
CA ARG A 120 3.50 -9.02 13.36
C ARG A 120 3.30 -8.21 12.08
N ALA A 121 4.34 -8.17 11.25
CA ALA A 121 4.32 -7.48 9.95
C ALA A 121 3.10 -7.86 9.09
N MET A 122 2.64 -9.11 9.16
CA MET A 122 1.47 -9.59 8.43
C MET A 122 0.18 -8.82 8.75
N HIS A 123 0.02 -8.34 9.99
CA HIS A 123 -1.19 -7.64 10.42
C HIS A 123 -0.95 -6.14 10.63
N GLN A 124 0.28 -5.75 10.95
CA GLN A 124 0.63 -4.41 11.42
C GLN A 124 1.84 -3.82 10.69
N MET A 125 2.02 -4.13 9.40
CA MET A 125 3.13 -3.58 8.60
C MET A 125 3.27 -2.05 8.68
N TYR A 126 2.17 -1.33 8.90
CA TYR A 126 2.17 0.12 9.00
C TYR A 126 2.82 0.64 10.30
N GLN A 127 2.94 -0.14 11.37
CA GLN A 127 3.56 0.34 12.63
C GLN A 127 4.99 0.87 12.39
N ALA A 128 5.79 0.19 11.58
CA ALA A 128 7.12 0.65 11.23
C ALA A 128 7.09 1.93 10.35
N LEU A 129 6.13 2.05 9.43
CA LEU A 129 5.91 3.27 8.63
C LEU A 129 5.41 4.44 9.48
N GLN A 130 4.63 4.16 10.51
CA GLN A 130 4.20 5.16 11.49
C GLN A 130 5.43 5.73 12.20
N ILE A 131 6.33 4.89 12.72
CA ILE A 131 7.60 5.33 13.33
C ILE A 131 8.48 6.10 12.32
N PHE A 132 8.55 5.62 11.07
CA PHE A 132 9.23 6.33 9.97
C PHE A 132 8.71 7.76 9.82
N SER A 133 7.38 7.95 9.87
CA SER A 133 6.77 9.27 9.72
C SER A 133 7.14 10.25 10.85
N TYR A 134 7.48 9.75 12.05
CA TYR A 134 8.02 10.56 13.13
C TYR A 134 9.51 10.84 12.96
N THR A 135 10.26 9.83 12.52
CA THR A 135 11.72 9.90 12.30
C THR A 135 12.10 10.88 11.20
N PHE A 136 11.35 10.88 10.09
CA PHE A 136 11.63 11.67 8.90
C PHE A 136 10.48 12.64 8.59
N PRO A 137 10.31 13.71 9.39
CA PRO A 137 9.22 14.65 9.22
C PRO A 137 9.29 15.45 7.91
N GLU A 138 10.40 15.41 7.18
CA GLU A 138 10.60 16.12 5.93
C GLU A 138 9.94 15.47 4.72
N PHE A 139 9.32 14.29 4.84
CA PHE A 139 8.53 13.68 3.78
C PHE A 139 7.03 13.94 3.99
N ASP A 140 6.38 14.48 2.96
CA ASP A 140 4.94 14.76 3.01
C ASP A 140 4.13 13.47 2.82
N HIS A 141 4.64 12.57 1.97
CA HIS A 141 4.01 11.31 1.60
C HIS A 141 5.03 10.18 1.61
N ILE A 142 4.53 8.96 1.86
CA ILE A 142 5.30 7.74 1.88
C ILE A 142 4.60 6.73 0.97
N TRP A 143 5.25 6.37 -0.13
CA TRP A 143 4.92 5.17 -0.88
C TRP A 143 5.52 3.95 -0.17
N GLN A 144 4.74 2.87 -0.08
CA GLN A 144 5.21 1.61 0.45
C GLN A 144 4.94 0.49 -0.56
N PHE A 145 5.97 -0.29 -0.88
CA PHE A 145 5.91 -1.41 -1.84
C PHE A 145 6.50 -2.69 -1.25
N GLU A 146 6.04 -3.83 -1.77
CA GLU A 146 6.62 -5.15 -1.50
C GLU A 146 7.85 -5.40 -2.40
N MET A 147 8.80 -6.22 -1.93
CA MET A 147 10.03 -6.53 -2.69
C MET A 147 9.77 -7.35 -3.96
N ASP A 148 8.62 -7.98 -4.08
CA ASP A 148 8.15 -8.72 -5.25
C ASP A 148 7.18 -7.89 -6.12
N ALA A 149 7.05 -6.59 -5.88
CA ALA A 149 6.40 -5.68 -6.82
C ALA A 149 7.36 -5.32 -7.98
N ARG A 150 6.83 -5.20 -9.20
CA ARG A 150 7.56 -4.68 -10.35
C ARG A 150 6.77 -3.58 -11.06
N LEU A 151 7.50 -2.63 -11.62
CA LEU A 151 6.95 -1.58 -12.48
C LEU A 151 7.55 -1.77 -13.87
N THR A 152 6.69 -1.87 -14.88
CA THR A 152 7.13 -1.74 -16.28
C THR A 152 7.10 -0.26 -16.65
N GLY A 153 8.17 0.23 -17.28
CA GLY A 153 8.37 1.65 -17.54
C GLY A 153 9.07 2.38 -16.39
N ASN A 154 9.16 3.70 -16.50
CA ASN A 154 9.87 4.54 -15.54
C ASN A 154 9.07 4.70 -14.24
N ALA A 155 9.66 4.32 -13.11
CA ALA A 155 9.00 4.32 -11.81
C ALA A 155 8.63 5.72 -11.34
N ALA A 156 9.54 6.69 -11.46
CA ALA A 156 9.27 8.07 -11.04
C ALA A 156 8.09 8.68 -11.79
N ARG A 157 8.07 8.53 -13.12
CA ARG A 157 6.95 8.97 -13.95
C ARG A 157 5.65 8.29 -13.55
N THR A 158 5.65 6.98 -13.34
CA THR A 158 4.46 6.24 -12.91
C THR A 158 3.90 6.78 -11.59
N LEU A 159 4.75 6.97 -10.57
CA LEU A 159 4.31 7.50 -9.27
C LEU A 159 3.82 8.95 -9.37
N ASP A 160 4.41 9.76 -10.24
CA ASP A 160 3.99 11.14 -10.50
C ASP A 160 2.65 11.23 -11.24
N ASP A 161 2.47 10.41 -12.27
CA ASP A 161 1.24 10.34 -13.06
C ASP A 161 0.08 9.87 -12.16
N VAL A 162 0.31 8.83 -11.34
CA VAL A 162 -0.66 8.34 -10.34
C VAL A 162 -1.02 9.44 -9.33
N THR A 163 -0.02 10.16 -8.82
CA THR A 163 -0.25 11.23 -7.84
C THR A 163 -1.02 12.40 -8.46
N THR A 164 -0.66 12.80 -9.68
CA THR A 164 -1.30 13.88 -10.43
C THR A 164 -2.75 13.53 -10.76
N TRP A 165 -2.98 12.34 -11.30
CA TRP A 165 -4.32 11.84 -11.59
C TRP A 165 -5.18 11.79 -10.31
N SER A 166 -4.63 11.28 -9.20
CA SER A 166 -5.37 11.16 -7.94
C SER A 166 -5.70 12.53 -7.32
N THR A 167 -4.81 13.50 -7.45
CA THR A 167 -5.02 14.89 -7.03
C THR A 167 -6.16 15.55 -7.82
N SER A 168 -6.31 15.21 -9.10
CA SER A 168 -7.40 15.70 -9.95
C SER A 168 -8.78 15.09 -9.64
N GLN A 169 -8.84 14.03 -8.83
CA GLN A 169 -10.11 13.39 -8.48
C GLN A 169 -10.93 14.23 -7.51
N PRO A 170 -12.24 14.45 -7.76
CA PRO A 170 -13.11 15.13 -6.81
C PRO A 170 -13.49 14.21 -5.65
N ARG A 171 -13.82 14.80 -4.49
CA ARG A 171 -14.34 14.09 -3.31
C ARG A 171 -15.78 13.58 -3.47
N LYS A 172 -16.52 14.09 -4.45
CA LYS A 172 -17.91 13.66 -4.72
C LYS A 172 -17.95 12.16 -5.04
N ASN A 173 -18.74 11.42 -4.25
CA ASN A 173 -18.92 9.96 -4.34
C ASN A 173 -17.60 9.19 -4.42
N LEU A 174 -16.55 9.70 -3.76
CA LEU A 174 -15.20 9.16 -3.88
C LEU A 174 -15.13 7.73 -3.36
N TRP A 175 -15.81 7.42 -2.26
CA TRP A 175 -15.81 6.08 -1.68
C TRP A 175 -16.53 5.06 -2.57
N GLU A 176 -17.67 5.41 -3.17
CA GLU A 176 -18.38 4.55 -4.12
C GLU A 176 -17.58 4.36 -5.43
N ARG A 177 -16.88 5.40 -5.88
CA ARG A 177 -15.98 5.33 -7.05
C ARG A 177 -14.72 4.51 -6.78
N ASN A 178 -14.21 4.54 -5.54
CA ASN A 178 -13.06 3.76 -5.16
C ASN A 178 -13.40 2.27 -4.97
N ALA A 179 -14.66 1.94 -4.70
CA ALA A 179 -15.09 0.56 -4.45
C ALA A 179 -15.40 -0.24 -5.74
N ARG A 180 -14.75 0.10 -6.87
CA ARG A 180 -14.91 -0.59 -8.16
C ARG A 180 -13.61 -0.55 -8.97
N PHE A 181 -13.38 -1.56 -9.80
CA PHE A 181 -12.38 -1.51 -10.88
C PHE A 181 -12.76 -0.53 -11.99
N TYR A 182 -11.76 0.09 -12.61
CA TYR A 182 -11.95 0.86 -13.84
C TYR A 182 -11.63 -0.05 -15.02
N ASN A 183 -12.62 -0.32 -15.85
CA ASN A 183 -12.42 -1.00 -17.13
C ASN A 183 -12.19 0.06 -18.22
N TYR A 184 -11.23 -0.17 -19.12
CA TYR A 184 -10.86 0.74 -20.22
C TYR A 184 -11.96 0.90 -21.28
N ILE A 185 -13.09 0.20 -21.12
CA ILE A 185 -14.18 0.20 -22.08
C ILE A 185 -15.37 0.90 -21.41
N THR A 186 -15.65 2.10 -21.93
CA THR A 186 -16.81 2.98 -21.71
C THR A 186 -17.61 2.78 -20.42
N LEU A 187 -17.49 3.74 -19.50
CA LEU A 187 -18.30 3.82 -18.27
C LEU A 187 -19.80 4.01 -18.60
N GLY A 188 -20.56 2.92 -18.75
CA GLY A 188 -22.00 2.92 -19.00
C GLY A 188 -22.87 3.10 -17.75
N GLY A 189 -22.33 3.67 -16.67
CA GLY A 189 -23.11 3.92 -15.45
C GLY A 189 -24.06 5.11 -15.61
N PRO A 190 -25.25 5.11 -14.98
CA PRO A 190 -26.13 6.27 -15.00
C PRO A 190 -25.38 7.50 -14.46
N PRO A 191 -25.49 8.68 -15.11
CA PRO A 191 -24.88 9.89 -14.62
C PRO A 191 -25.37 10.17 -13.20
N PRO A 192 -24.47 10.40 -12.22
CA PRO A 192 -24.89 10.69 -10.86
C PRO A 192 -25.71 11.98 -10.86
N PRO A 193 -26.77 12.08 -10.04
CA PRO A 193 -27.59 13.29 -9.99
C PRO A 193 -26.75 14.54 -9.68
N SER A 194 -27.22 15.69 -10.17
CA SER A 194 -26.63 16.98 -9.88
C SER A 194 -26.63 17.21 -8.36
N ARG A 195 -25.44 17.34 -7.79
CA ARG A 195 -25.21 17.95 -6.47
C ARG A 195 -24.35 19.16 -6.75
N SER A 196 -24.67 20.27 -6.10
CA SER A 196 -24.25 21.65 -6.40
C SER A 196 -22.74 21.93 -6.45
N ASN A 197 -21.87 20.96 -6.15
CA ASN A 197 -20.43 21.11 -6.30
C ASN A 197 -19.75 19.80 -6.73
N THR A 198 -19.37 19.70 -8.01
CA THR A 198 -18.66 18.55 -8.60
C THR A 198 -17.14 18.68 -8.54
N THR A 199 -16.61 19.84 -8.15
CA THR A 199 -15.17 20.14 -8.18
C THR A 199 -14.51 20.15 -6.80
N TRP A 200 -15.28 19.98 -5.72
CA TRP A 200 -14.74 19.89 -4.36
C TRP A 200 -13.66 18.80 -4.24
N GLY A 201 -12.49 19.18 -3.72
CA GLY A 201 -11.33 18.31 -3.52
C GLY A 201 -10.44 18.14 -4.75
N ILE A 202 -10.76 18.73 -5.91
CA ILE A 202 -9.82 18.79 -7.04
C ILE A 202 -8.65 19.69 -6.66
N GLY A 203 -7.42 19.24 -6.92
CA GLY A 203 -6.19 19.96 -6.54
C GLY A 203 -5.70 19.65 -5.12
N GLU A 204 -6.51 19.00 -4.31
CA GLU A 204 -6.11 18.50 -3.00
C GLU A 204 -5.37 17.16 -3.15
N ALA A 205 -4.13 17.09 -2.66
CA ALA A 205 -3.38 15.83 -2.65
C ALA A 205 -4.07 14.81 -1.73
N PRO A 206 -4.27 13.55 -2.18
CA PRO A 206 -4.91 12.54 -1.35
C PRO A 206 -4.01 12.07 -0.21
N ASP A 207 -4.57 11.91 0.99
CA ASP A 207 -3.88 11.30 2.13
C ASP A 207 -3.61 9.81 1.93
N LEU A 208 -4.42 9.14 1.09
CA LEU A 208 -4.25 7.74 0.76
C LEU A 208 -4.39 7.51 -0.74
N ILE A 209 -3.44 6.79 -1.35
CA ILE A 209 -3.59 6.18 -2.67
C ILE A 209 -3.45 4.68 -2.53
N THR A 210 -4.39 3.92 -3.07
CA THR A 210 -4.33 2.44 -3.18
C THR A 210 -4.26 2.03 -4.65
N PHE A 211 -3.76 0.83 -4.91
CA PHE A 211 -3.79 0.19 -6.25
C PHE A 211 -4.85 -0.91 -6.38
N SER A 212 -5.60 -1.16 -5.31
CA SER A 212 -6.82 -1.96 -5.32
C SER A 212 -8.02 -1.10 -4.94
N PRO A 213 -9.24 -1.45 -5.41
CA PRO A 213 -10.46 -0.81 -4.96
C PRO A 213 -10.58 -0.80 -3.43
N MET A 214 -10.98 0.35 -2.86
CA MET A 214 -11.31 0.46 -1.44
C MET A 214 -12.77 0.06 -1.22
N ILE A 215 -12.99 -1.21 -0.91
CA ILE A 215 -14.32 -1.78 -0.76
C ILE A 215 -14.85 -1.64 0.68
N ASP A 216 -16.16 -1.80 0.82
CA ASP A 216 -16.79 -2.14 2.10
C ASP A 216 -16.63 -3.66 2.36
N PRO A 217 -15.89 -4.06 3.41
CA PRO A 217 -15.70 -5.48 3.74
C PRO A 217 -16.84 -6.09 4.57
N ILE A 218 -17.82 -5.30 5.04
CA ILE A 218 -18.90 -5.84 5.87
C ILE A 218 -19.85 -6.68 5.01
N GLY A 219 -20.12 -7.91 5.45
CA GLY A 219 -20.91 -8.92 4.76
C GLY A 219 -20.22 -9.49 3.51
N SER A 220 -18.88 -9.51 3.46
CA SER A 220 -18.10 -10.00 2.31
C SER A 220 -17.56 -11.42 2.45
N ASP A 221 -17.65 -12.02 3.65
CA ASP A 221 -17.03 -13.29 4.04
C ASP A 221 -15.49 -13.26 3.94
N TRP A 222 -14.89 -12.07 3.87
CA TRP A 222 -13.44 -11.93 3.84
C TRP A 222 -12.80 -12.55 5.07
N ALA A 223 -11.65 -13.21 4.90
CA ALA A 223 -10.97 -13.93 5.98
C ALA A 223 -10.59 -13.09 7.21
N TYR A 224 -10.53 -11.76 7.08
CA TYR A 224 -10.31 -10.83 8.19
C TYR A 224 -11.52 -9.93 8.48
N GLU A 225 -12.68 -10.23 7.90
CA GLU A 225 -13.92 -9.51 8.21
C GLU A 225 -14.25 -9.66 9.70
N GLU A 226 -14.23 -10.91 10.18
CA GLU A 226 -14.29 -11.25 11.59
C GLU A 226 -12.86 -11.38 12.14
N GLY A 227 -12.60 -10.77 13.31
CA GLY A 227 -11.27 -10.85 13.95
C GLY A 227 -10.16 -10.01 13.29
N GLY A 228 -10.49 -9.13 12.34
CA GLY A 228 -9.55 -8.14 11.80
C GLY A 228 -9.71 -6.73 12.39
N VAL A 229 -10.59 -6.55 13.39
CA VAL A 229 -10.93 -5.27 14.04
C VAL A 229 -10.87 -5.47 15.56
N HIS A 230 -10.00 -4.71 16.24
CA HIS A 230 -9.71 -4.89 17.66
C HIS A 230 -9.79 -3.57 18.43
N GLY A 231 -10.36 -3.61 19.64
CA GLY A 231 -10.48 -2.47 20.56
C GLY A 231 -11.68 -1.54 20.30
N PHE A 232 -12.32 -1.63 19.13
CA PHE A 232 -13.54 -0.87 18.81
C PHE A 232 -14.80 -1.52 19.39
N ASP A 233 -15.76 -0.72 19.86
CA ASP A 233 -17.04 -1.21 20.43
C ASP A 233 -18.28 -0.57 19.75
N PRO A 234 -19.16 -1.35 19.09
CA PRO A 234 -18.99 -2.75 18.71
C PRO A 234 -18.14 -2.91 17.44
N PRO A 235 -17.21 -3.89 17.39
CA PRO A 235 -16.27 -4.04 16.26
C PRO A 235 -16.98 -4.43 14.96
N ALA A 236 -18.06 -5.20 15.06
CA ALA A 236 -18.88 -5.60 13.91
C ALA A 236 -19.55 -4.41 13.20
N SER A 237 -19.81 -3.32 13.91
CA SER A 237 -20.51 -2.15 13.38
C SER A 237 -19.59 -1.02 12.92
N LEU A 238 -18.28 -1.13 13.18
CA LEU A 238 -17.32 -0.11 12.81
C LEU A 238 -17.35 0.12 11.29
N PRO A 239 -17.75 1.32 10.82
CA PRO A 239 -17.69 1.65 9.41
C PRO A 239 -16.23 1.59 8.94
N ARG A 240 -15.93 0.72 7.98
CA ARG A 240 -14.55 0.44 7.58
C ARG A 240 -14.40 0.27 6.08
N ARG A 241 -13.17 0.43 5.62
CA ARG A 241 -12.76 0.24 4.22
C ARG A 241 -11.53 -0.64 4.19
N MET A 242 -11.36 -1.38 3.09
CA MET A 242 -10.17 -2.18 2.87
C MET A 242 -9.78 -2.23 1.41
N ALA A 243 -8.49 -2.43 1.15
CA ALA A 243 -7.93 -2.66 -0.17
C ALA A 243 -6.87 -3.75 -0.06
N ILE A 244 -7.04 -4.85 -0.80
CA ILE A 244 -6.06 -5.94 -0.79
C ILE A 244 -4.76 -5.51 -1.47
N VAL A 245 -3.70 -6.26 -1.19
CA VAL A 245 -2.32 -5.92 -1.58
C VAL A 245 -1.99 -4.56 -0.98
N SER A 246 -1.45 -4.61 0.23
CA SER A 246 -1.32 -3.45 1.13
C SER A 246 -0.35 -2.36 0.65
N MET A 247 -0.01 -2.28 -0.64
CA MET A 247 0.84 -1.24 -1.24
C MET A 247 0.08 0.06 -1.44
N THR A 248 0.56 1.13 -0.80
CA THR A 248 -0.15 2.40 -0.72
C THR A 248 0.79 3.60 -0.77
N ARG A 249 0.23 4.76 -1.11
CA ARG A 249 0.80 6.06 -0.74
C ARG A 249 0.04 6.59 0.46
N THR A 250 0.71 6.86 1.56
CA THR A 250 0.11 7.48 2.75
C THR A 250 0.68 8.87 2.99
N SER A 251 -0.13 9.81 3.46
CA SER A 251 0.39 11.07 3.99
C SER A 251 1.04 10.83 5.35
N ARG A 252 2.07 11.63 5.65
CA ARG A 252 2.66 11.67 6.98
C ARG A 252 1.60 11.90 8.06
N ARG A 253 0.64 12.78 7.81
CA ARG A 253 -0.50 13.04 8.70
C ARG A 253 -1.30 11.77 8.97
N LEU A 254 -1.72 11.02 7.94
CA LEU A 254 -2.49 9.79 8.10
C LEU A 254 -1.76 8.77 8.98
N LEU A 255 -0.48 8.53 8.72
CA LEU A 255 0.34 7.61 9.54
C LEU A 255 0.40 8.04 11.01
N ARG A 256 0.55 9.34 11.27
CA ARG A 256 0.59 9.86 12.64
C ARG A 256 -0.76 9.77 13.37
N LEU A 257 -1.87 9.95 12.65
CA LEU A 257 -3.22 9.75 13.21
C LEU A 257 -3.44 8.31 13.65
N ILE A 258 -3.09 7.35 12.78
CA ILE A 258 -3.16 5.92 13.11
C ILE A 258 -2.27 5.64 14.33
N SER A 259 -1.06 6.21 14.36
CA SER A 259 -0.12 6.00 15.46
C SER A 259 -0.60 6.57 16.79
N LEU A 260 -1.27 7.71 16.76
CA LEU A 260 -1.86 8.30 17.95
C LEU A 260 -2.98 7.42 18.49
N GLU A 261 -3.92 7.00 17.63
CA GLU A 261 -5.01 6.11 18.03
C GLU A 261 -4.47 4.79 18.62
N GLN A 262 -3.55 4.12 17.92
CA GLN A 262 -2.95 2.88 18.39
C GLN A 262 -2.25 3.01 19.75
N ARG A 263 -1.59 4.15 20.01
CA ARG A 263 -0.92 4.41 21.30
C ARG A 263 -1.88 4.78 22.41
N GLU A 264 -2.93 5.53 22.09
CA GLU A 264 -3.87 6.05 23.07
C GLU A 264 -4.91 5.01 23.49
N THR A 265 -5.43 4.23 22.54
CA THR A 265 -6.55 3.31 22.79
C THR A 265 -6.12 1.84 22.70
N GLY A 266 -5.07 1.53 21.93
CA GLY A 266 -4.72 0.15 21.58
C GLY A 266 -5.54 -0.39 20.41
N ASN A 267 -6.40 0.43 19.80
CA ASN A 267 -7.27 0.02 18.70
C ASN A 267 -6.46 -0.26 17.43
N TRP A 268 -6.76 -1.37 16.76
CA TRP A 268 -6.09 -1.69 15.51
C TRP A 268 -7.00 -2.47 14.54
N LEU A 269 -6.65 -2.38 13.26
CA LEU A 269 -7.22 -3.18 12.18
C LEU A 269 -6.11 -3.94 11.46
N VAL A 270 -6.43 -5.02 10.76
CA VAL A 270 -5.45 -5.68 9.87
C VAL A 270 -4.89 -4.70 8.84
N SER A 271 -3.71 -5.00 8.29
CA SER A 271 -2.93 -4.10 7.45
C SER A 271 -3.71 -3.54 6.26
N GLU A 272 -4.44 -4.39 5.54
CA GLU A 272 -5.25 -4.08 4.36
C GLU A 272 -6.47 -3.19 4.65
N SER A 273 -6.79 -2.97 5.93
CA SER A 273 -7.89 -2.10 6.37
C SER A 273 -7.43 -0.86 7.11
N THR A 274 -6.18 -0.80 7.56
CA THR A 274 -5.74 0.22 8.52
C THR A 274 -5.78 1.62 7.90
N PRO A 275 -4.94 1.97 6.90
CA PRO A 275 -4.97 3.31 6.35
C PRO A 275 -6.29 3.63 5.64
N GLU A 276 -6.95 2.64 5.03
CA GLU A 276 -8.23 2.79 4.34
C GLU A 276 -9.33 3.23 5.31
N THR A 277 -9.45 2.53 6.44
CA THR A 277 -10.46 2.82 7.46
C THR A 277 -10.19 4.13 8.17
N PHE A 278 -8.94 4.41 8.57
CA PHE A 278 -8.62 5.69 9.19
C PHE A 278 -8.81 6.87 8.24
N THR A 279 -8.48 6.72 6.96
CA THR A 279 -8.78 7.75 5.95
C THR A 279 -10.28 8.00 5.87
N PHE A 280 -11.09 6.95 5.87
CA PHE A 280 -12.54 7.03 5.85
C PHE A 280 -13.12 7.72 7.10
N LEU A 281 -12.75 7.26 8.30
CA LEU A 281 -13.26 7.75 9.57
C LEU A 281 -12.90 9.21 9.83
N HIS A 282 -11.71 9.66 9.41
CA HIS A 282 -11.28 11.05 9.55
C HIS A 282 -11.75 11.97 8.39
N GLY A 283 -12.50 11.46 7.41
CA GLY A 283 -12.97 12.26 6.26
C GLY A 283 -11.83 12.73 5.34
N LEU A 284 -10.68 12.07 5.39
CA LEU A 284 -9.51 12.37 4.57
C LEU A 284 -9.75 11.95 3.11
N LYS A 285 -8.92 12.46 2.20
CA LYS A 285 -9.07 12.12 0.77
C LYS A 285 -8.31 10.83 0.47
N GLY A 286 -9.04 9.72 0.33
CA GLY A 286 -8.50 8.46 -0.19
C GLY A 286 -8.89 8.23 -1.64
N VAL A 287 -7.95 7.80 -2.49
CA VAL A 287 -8.19 7.54 -3.91
C VAL A 287 -7.68 6.15 -4.27
N TYR A 288 -8.52 5.33 -4.92
CA TYR A 288 -8.04 4.17 -5.65
C TYR A 288 -7.53 4.65 -7.02
N ALA A 289 -6.24 4.46 -7.29
CA ALA A 289 -5.62 4.78 -8.57
C ALA A 289 -5.68 3.57 -9.50
N PRO A 290 -6.45 3.63 -10.60
CA PRO A 290 -6.50 2.55 -11.56
C PRO A 290 -5.18 2.44 -12.31
N HIS A 291 -4.76 1.20 -12.52
CA HIS A 291 -3.65 0.84 -13.39
C HIS A 291 -4.07 -0.35 -14.25
N VAL A 292 -3.29 -0.64 -15.30
CA VAL A 292 -3.54 -1.81 -16.14
C VAL A 292 -3.33 -3.08 -15.30
N VAL A 293 -4.34 -3.95 -15.30
CA VAL A 293 -4.28 -5.31 -14.77
C VAL A 293 -4.63 -6.24 -15.90
N SER A 294 -3.67 -7.05 -16.35
CA SER A 294 -3.92 -8.06 -17.37
C SER A 294 -4.37 -9.37 -16.72
N PHE A 295 -5.15 -10.15 -17.46
CA PHE A 295 -5.58 -11.47 -17.06
C PHE A 295 -5.17 -12.48 -18.12
N SER A 296 -4.59 -13.60 -17.71
CA SER A 296 -4.50 -14.79 -18.56
C SER A 296 -5.59 -15.75 -18.15
N PHE A 297 -6.55 -15.96 -19.04
CA PHE A 297 -7.58 -16.97 -18.87
C PHE A 297 -7.07 -18.28 -19.47
N ASP A 298 -6.82 -19.27 -18.63
CA ASP A 298 -6.42 -20.62 -19.06
C ASP A 298 -7.66 -21.42 -19.49
N ASP A 299 -8.37 -20.93 -20.51
CA ASP A 299 -9.60 -21.58 -21.00
C ASP A 299 -9.37 -22.46 -22.23
N GLY A 300 -8.12 -22.56 -22.70
CA GLY A 300 -7.72 -23.34 -23.88
C GLY A 300 -8.34 -22.87 -25.20
N LYS A 301 -9.09 -21.76 -25.21
CA LYS A 301 -9.82 -21.27 -26.39
C LYS A 301 -9.16 -20.06 -27.06
N GLY A 302 -8.15 -19.47 -26.43
CA GLY A 302 -7.39 -18.34 -26.99
C GLY A 302 -8.21 -17.08 -27.23
N LYS A 303 -9.45 -17.03 -26.74
CA LYS A 303 -10.28 -15.83 -26.70
C LYS A 303 -10.24 -15.30 -25.27
N GLY A 304 -9.84 -14.04 -25.11
CA GLY A 304 -10.05 -13.33 -23.84
C GLY A 304 -11.54 -13.25 -23.51
N LEU A 305 -11.86 -12.93 -22.25
CA LEU A 305 -13.24 -12.68 -21.86
C LEU A 305 -13.83 -11.52 -22.66
N GLU A 306 -15.09 -11.65 -23.03
CA GLU A 306 -15.87 -10.53 -23.57
C GLU A 306 -16.00 -9.44 -22.49
N THR A 307 -16.16 -8.19 -22.92
CA THR A 307 -16.15 -7.03 -21.99
C THR A 307 -17.21 -7.12 -20.91
N GLU A 308 -18.42 -7.55 -21.27
CA GLU A 308 -19.55 -7.71 -20.35
C GLU A 308 -19.24 -8.77 -19.28
N GLU A 309 -18.64 -9.88 -19.68
CA GLU A 309 -18.24 -10.94 -18.74
C GLU A 309 -17.14 -10.46 -17.78
N MET A 310 -16.20 -9.65 -18.27
CA MET A 310 -15.16 -9.07 -17.43
C MET A 310 -15.73 -8.07 -16.42
N GLU A 311 -16.64 -7.17 -16.83
CA GLU A 311 -17.35 -6.25 -15.94
C GLU A 311 -18.13 -7.02 -14.86
N GLU A 312 -18.86 -8.07 -15.25
CA GLU A 312 -19.58 -8.93 -14.30
C GLU A 312 -18.62 -9.66 -13.35
N MET A 313 -17.47 -10.13 -13.83
CA MET A 313 -16.47 -10.83 -13.02
C MET A 313 -15.94 -9.95 -11.90
N VAL A 314 -15.59 -8.69 -12.21
CA VAL A 314 -14.92 -7.77 -11.28
C VAL A 314 -15.89 -6.92 -10.46
N HIS A 315 -17.19 -6.86 -10.82
CA HIS A 315 -18.20 -6.04 -10.14
C HIS A 315 -19.46 -6.81 -9.69
N LYS A 316 -19.27 -7.91 -8.96
CA LYS A 316 -20.37 -8.73 -8.41
C LYS A 316 -21.08 -8.14 -7.18
N GLY A 317 -20.55 -7.07 -6.64
CA GLY A 317 -20.99 -6.45 -5.40
C GLY A 317 -22.19 -5.50 -5.55
N PRO A 318 -22.73 -5.02 -4.41
CA PRO A 318 -23.82 -4.06 -4.39
C PRO A 318 -23.39 -2.68 -4.93
N TRP A 319 -24.37 -1.79 -5.20
CA TRP A 319 -24.11 -0.50 -5.85
C TRP A 319 -23.18 0.44 -5.07
N TRP A 320 -23.08 0.29 -3.74
CA TRP A 320 -22.18 1.07 -2.87
C TRP A 320 -20.78 0.44 -2.72
N SER A 321 -20.57 -0.78 -3.20
CA SER A 321 -19.32 -1.53 -3.10
C SER A 321 -19.24 -2.57 -4.23
N ARG A 322 -19.08 -2.11 -5.47
CA ARG A 322 -19.20 -2.95 -6.67
C ARG A 322 -18.17 -4.09 -6.72
N ALA A 323 -16.95 -3.86 -6.25
CA ALA A 323 -15.91 -4.88 -6.14
C ALA A 323 -15.96 -5.67 -4.80
N GLY A 324 -16.88 -5.34 -3.89
CA GLY A 324 -17.00 -5.95 -2.56
C GLY A 324 -18.32 -6.69 -2.33
N GLY A 325 -18.72 -6.81 -1.06
CA GLY A 325 -19.96 -7.49 -0.64
C GLY A 325 -19.92 -9.02 -0.76
N SER A 326 -21.04 -9.67 -0.41
CA SER A 326 -21.13 -11.14 -0.22
C SER A 326 -20.88 -12.00 -1.46
N ARG A 327 -20.77 -11.38 -2.64
CA ARG A 327 -20.48 -12.06 -3.92
C ARG A 327 -19.15 -11.62 -4.51
N THR A 328 -18.32 -10.90 -3.75
CA THR A 328 -17.03 -10.43 -4.23
C THR A 328 -16.19 -11.62 -4.71
N GLY A 329 -15.71 -11.53 -5.95
CA GLY A 329 -14.71 -12.46 -6.47
C GLY A 329 -13.29 -12.10 -6.07
N PHE A 330 -13.09 -10.91 -5.49
CA PHE A 330 -11.80 -10.26 -5.35
C PHE A 330 -11.15 -10.50 -3.98
N LEU A 331 -11.80 -11.26 -3.08
CA LEU A 331 -11.30 -11.52 -1.73
C LEU A 331 -11.13 -13.01 -1.47
N TRP A 332 -10.14 -13.34 -0.65
CA TRP A 332 -10.06 -14.67 -0.05
C TRP A 332 -11.06 -14.78 1.10
N THR A 333 -12.02 -15.68 0.98
CA THR A 333 -13.05 -15.92 1.99
C THR A 333 -12.73 -17.16 2.83
N HIS A 334 -13.50 -17.42 3.89
CA HIS A 334 -13.35 -18.66 4.65
C HIS A 334 -13.60 -19.93 3.80
N GLY A 335 -14.33 -19.80 2.70
CA GLY A 335 -14.57 -20.86 1.71
C GLY A 335 -13.56 -20.93 0.55
N GLY A 336 -12.52 -20.08 0.55
CA GLY A 336 -11.55 -19.96 -0.55
C GLY A 336 -11.80 -18.74 -1.43
N LEU A 337 -11.34 -18.78 -2.68
CA LEU A 337 -11.52 -17.67 -3.64
C LEU A 337 -12.78 -17.90 -4.49
N PRO A 338 -13.85 -17.08 -4.37
CA PRO A 338 -15.11 -17.34 -5.08
C PRO A 338 -15.00 -17.21 -6.61
N GLU A 339 -14.00 -16.48 -7.10
CA GLU A 339 -13.74 -16.29 -8.53
C GLU A 339 -12.27 -16.63 -8.83
N GLU A 340 -12.03 -17.90 -9.12
CA GLU A 340 -10.72 -18.49 -9.36
C GLU A 340 -9.95 -17.82 -10.53
N ARG A 341 -10.64 -17.18 -11.48
CA ARG A 341 -10.01 -16.44 -12.59
C ARG A 341 -9.11 -15.30 -12.12
N TRP A 342 -9.30 -14.76 -10.91
CA TRP A 342 -8.37 -13.78 -10.32
C TRP A 342 -6.96 -14.32 -10.12
N LYS A 343 -6.77 -15.65 -10.04
CA LYS A 343 -5.44 -16.26 -10.00
C LYS A 343 -4.65 -16.04 -11.29
N GLY A 344 -5.28 -15.64 -12.40
CA GLY A 344 -4.61 -15.27 -13.66
C GLY A 344 -4.26 -13.78 -13.78
N ALA A 345 -4.54 -12.97 -12.76
CA ALA A 345 -4.27 -11.52 -12.80
C ALA A 345 -2.76 -11.20 -12.72
N SER A 346 -2.36 -10.07 -13.28
CA SER A 346 -1.00 -9.52 -13.17
C SER A 346 -0.75 -8.72 -11.89
N TYR A 347 -1.81 -8.45 -11.14
CA TYR A 347 -1.77 -7.75 -9.86
C TYR A 347 -2.81 -8.37 -8.92
N PHE A 348 -2.33 -9.18 -7.98
CA PHE A 348 -3.17 -9.83 -6.96
C PHE A 348 -2.30 -10.29 -5.78
N PHE A 349 -2.87 -10.91 -4.75
CA PHE A 349 -2.06 -11.57 -3.70
C PHE A 349 -1.54 -12.96 -4.13
N TRP A 350 -1.91 -13.42 -5.33
CA TRP A 350 -1.47 -14.67 -5.95
C TRP A 350 -0.56 -14.34 -7.14
N GLU A 351 0.49 -15.15 -7.36
CA GLU A 351 1.54 -14.93 -8.37
C GLU A 351 1.01 -14.66 -9.78
N GLY A 352 0.02 -15.45 -10.20
CA GLY A 352 -0.68 -15.28 -11.45
C GLY A 352 0.24 -15.04 -12.65
N THR A 353 -0.02 -13.97 -13.40
CA THR A 353 0.70 -13.66 -14.65
C THR A 353 1.79 -12.61 -14.49
N ALA A 354 1.93 -12.02 -13.30
CA ALA A 354 2.86 -10.93 -13.03
C ALA A 354 4.29 -11.27 -13.46
N GLY A 355 4.78 -12.45 -13.07
CA GLY A 355 6.12 -12.92 -13.43
C GLY A 355 6.33 -13.12 -14.93
N ASN A 356 5.31 -13.54 -15.67
CA ASN A 356 5.40 -13.73 -17.13
C ASN A 356 5.48 -12.39 -17.84
N VAL A 357 4.64 -11.42 -17.44
CA VAL A 357 4.68 -10.05 -17.99
C VAL A 357 6.02 -9.39 -17.69
N TRP A 358 6.55 -9.56 -16.47
CA TRP A 358 7.87 -9.04 -16.11
C TRP A 358 8.99 -9.64 -16.97
N LYS A 359 8.99 -10.98 -17.16
CA LYS A 359 9.97 -11.69 -17.99
C LYS A 359 9.95 -11.22 -19.44
N GLY A 360 8.75 -11.02 -20.02
CA GLY A 360 8.61 -10.44 -21.36
C GLY A 360 9.20 -9.04 -21.44
N TYR A 361 8.85 -8.17 -20.47
CA TYR A 361 9.35 -6.79 -20.42
C TYR A 361 10.88 -6.70 -20.34
N VAL A 362 11.51 -7.43 -19.41
CA VAL A 362 12.99 -7.45 -19.31
C VAL A 362 13.66 -8.14 -20.51
N GLY A 363 12.93 -9.01 -21.21
CA GLY A 363 13.32 -9.62 -22.49
C GLY A 363 13.22 -8.68 -23.69
N GLY A 364 12.70 -7.46 -23.51
CA GLY A 364 12.55 -6.45 -24.56
C GLY A 364 11.19 -6.44 -25.26
N GLU A 365 10.19 -7.18 -24.76
CA GLU A 365 8.83 -7.06 -25.26
C GLU A 365 8.26 -5.68 -24.91
N CYS A 366 7.69 -5.01 -25.91
CA CYS A 366 7.00 -3.75 -25.70
C CYS A 366 5.63 -4.01 -25.07
N GLY A 367 5.30 -3.25 -24.02
CA GLY A 367 4.02 -3.32 -23.34
C GLY A 367 3.67 -2.01 -22.65
N GLU A 368 2.48 -1.98 -22.06
CA GLU A 368 2.03 -0.84 -21.26
C GLU A 368 2.83 -0.71 -19.96
N ALA A 369 2.78 0.48 -19.36
CA ALA A 369 3.27 0.68 -18.00
C ALA A 369 2.31 0.02 -17.01
N MET A 370 2.82 -0.89 -16.19
CA MET A 370 2.06 -1.77 -15.31
C MET A 370 2.72 -1.86 -13.95
N LEU A 371 1.88 -1.89 -12.90
CA LEU A 371 2.28 -2.40 -11.59
C LEU A 371 1.95 -3.89 -11.55
N LEU A 372 2.98 -4.71 -11.36
CA LEU A 372 2.92 -6.16 -11.33
C LEU A 372 3.15 -6.65 -9.91
N HIS A 373 2.31 -7.58 -9.45
CA HIS A 373 2.49 -8.18 -8.12
C HIS A 373 1.74 -9.52 -7.97
N PRO A 374 2.36 -10.52 -7.34
CA PRO A 374 3.78 -10.62 -6.98
C PRO A 374 4.60 -11.24 -8.13
N VAL A 375 5.82 -10.77 -8.32
CA VAL A 375 6.81 -11.35 -9.23
C VAL A 375 7.77 -12.21 -8.43
N LYS A 376 7.68 -13.53 -8.63
CA LYS A 376 8.50 -14.53 -7.93
C LYS A 376 9.40 -15.29 -8.90
N GLY A 377 10.52 -15.81 -8.38
CA GLY A 377 11.45 -16.64 -9.16
C GLY A 377 12.01 -15.92 -10.38
N ASP A 378 12.35 -14.64 -10.21
CA ASP A 378 12.95 -13.79 -11.26
C ASP A 378 14.47 -13.70 -11.12
N ASP A 379 15.13 -14.79 -10.72
CA ASP A 379 16.59 -14.85 -10.49
C ASP A 379 17.46 -14.69 -11.74
#